data_AF-A0A314YCJ9-F1
#
_entry.id   AF-A0A314YCJ9-F1
#
_cell.length_a   1.000
_cell.length_b   1.000
_cell.length_c   1.000
_cell.angle_alpha   90.00
_cell.angle_beta   90.00
_cell.angle_gamma   90.00
#
_symmetry.space_group_name_H-M   'P 1'
#
loop_
_entity.id
_entity.type
_entity.pdbx_description
1 polymer ?
#
loop_
_entity_poly.entity_id
_entity_poly.type
_entity_poly.pdbx_seq_one_letter_code
_entity_poly.pdbx_strand_id
1 'polypeptide(L)'
;MAFHTRSNSFPSRPHPIVQEVENMLLQLPLTQQALAQEQNEKWANELLDGSLRLLDVSSSAKDAILQTKECVQDLQSIIRRTRGGESAALTGEVRKYLTSRKTVKKAIQKAMKNLKGSNFPSLNKDHESIDIVKQVERS
;
A
#
# COMPACT_ATOMS: atom_id res chain seq x y z
N MET A 1 62.05 -33.30 6.89
CA MET A 1 61.83 -31.95 7.46
C MET A 1 60.45 -31.50 7.03
N ALA A 2 59.48 -31.42 7.95
CA ALA A 2 58.12 -30.99 7.65
C ALA A 2 58.00 -29.48 7.87
N PHE A 3 57.68 -28.74 6.81
CA PHE A 3 57.41 -27.30 6.89
C PHE A 3 55.95 -27.09 7.31
N HIS A 4 55.73 -26.65 8.53
CA HIS A 4 54.41 -26.21 8.97
C HIS A 4 54.20 -24.75 8.55
N THR A 5 53.34 -24.52 7.56
CA THR A 5 52.76 -23.20 7.29
C THR A 5 51.80 -22.83 8.43
N ARG A 6 52.23 -21.92 9.32
CA ARG A 6 51.34 -21.30 10.31
C ARG A 6 50.40 -20.32 9.59
N SER A 7 49.11 -20.62 9.59
CA SER A 7 48.07 -19.66 9.19
C SER A 7 47.88 -18.63 10.31
N ASN A 8 48.22 -17.37 10.05
CA ASN A 8 47.90 -16.27 10.96
C ASN A 8 46.47 -15.82 10.66
N SER A 9 45.53 -16.09 11.57
CA SER A 9 44.17 -15.55 11.49
C SER A 9 44.12 -14.15 12.08
N PHE A 10 43.44 -13.22 11.39
CA PHE A 10 43.14 -11.91 11.94
C PHE A 10 42.28 -12.03 13.22
N PRO A 11 42.43 -11.11 14.18
CA PRO A 11 41.65 -11.12 15.41
C PRO A 11 40.15 -11.04 15.11
N SER A 12 39.38 -11.99 15.64
CA SER A 12 37.93 -12.10 15.37
C SER A 12 37.06 -11.13 16.16
N ARG A 13 37.64 -10.44 17.17
CA ARG A 13 36.92 -9.49 18.02
C ARG A 13 37.43 -8.07 17.77
N PRO A 14 36.53 -7.11 17.50
CA PRO A 14 36.92 -5.72 17.36
C PRO A 14 37.55 -5.21 18.67
N HIS A 15 38.56 -4.36 18.54
CA HIS A 15 39.27 -3.80 19.68
C HIS A 15 38.33 -2.86 20.44
N PRO A 16 38.35 -2.83 21.80
CA PRO A 16 37.43 -2.01 22.60
C PRO A 16 37.44 -0.51 22.24
N ILE A 17 38.60 0.01 21.79
CA ILE A 17 38.73 1.39 21.30
C ILE A 17 37.85 1.66 20.07
N VAL A 18 37.66 0.67 19.19
CA VAL A 18 36.83 0.82 17.98
C VAL A 18 35.35 0.97 18.37
N GLN A 19 34.87 0.19 19.33
CA GLN A 19 33.51 0.31 19.86
C GLN A 19 33.27 1.65 20.56
N GLU A 20 34.26 2.16 21.31
CA GLU A 20 34.16 3.46 21.98
C GLU A 20 34.03 4.61 20.95
N VAL A 21 34.81 4.55 19.88
CA VAL A 21 34.78 5.55 18.80
C VAL A 21 33.45 5.49 18.04
N GLU A 22 32.93 4.30 17.75
CA GLU A 22 31.60 4.13 17.13
C GLU A 22 30.49 4.74 17.99
N ASN A 23 30.50 4.49 19.30
CA ASN A 23 29.52 5.04 20.23
C ASN A 23 29.59 6.58 20.30
N MET A 24 30.79 7.16 20.32
CA MET A 24 30.96 8.62 20.27
C MET A 24 30.44 9.20 18.94
N LEU A 25 30.70 8.53 17.82
CA LEU A 25 30.20 8.93 16.50
C LEU A 25 28.67 8.93 16.43
N LEU A 26 28.01 7.96 17.05
CA LEU A 26 26.54 7.89 17.12
C LEU A 26 25.91 8.97 18.01
N GLN A 27 26.65 9.51 18.98
CA GLN A 27 26.16 10.58 19.85
C GLN A 27 26.36 11.99 19.26
N LEU A 28 27.09 12.13 18.16
CA LEU A 28 27.24 13.42 17.50
C LEU A 28 25.88 13.91 16.95
N PRO A 29 25.50 15.17 17.20
CA PRO A 29 24.21 15.72 16.76
C PRO A 29 23.98 15.59 15.25
N LEU A 30 25.04 15.74 14.45
CA LEU A 30 24.98 15.59 13.00
C LEU A 30 24.66 14.15 12.58
N THR A 31 25.24 13.16 13.25
CA THR A 31 24.95 11.75 13.00
C THR A 31 23.51 11.42 13.38
N GLN A 32 23.04 11.90 14.54
CA GLN A 32 21.66 11.72 14.97
C GLN A 32 20.67 12.38 14.00
N GLN A 33 20.98 13.58 13.52
CA GLN A 33 20.18 14.29 12.53
C GLN A 33 20.13 13.54 11.19
N ALA A 34 21.27 13.04 10.71
CA ALA A 34 21.34 12.27 9.48
C ALA A 34 20.53 10.95 9.58
N LEU A 35 20.66 10.23 10.70
CA LEU A 35 19.89 9.02 10.95
C LEU A 35 18.38 9.31 11.05
N ALA A 36 17.98 10.39 11.74
CA ALA A 36 16.59 10.80 11.83
C ALA A 36 16.02 11.20 10.46
N GLN A 37 16.80 11.90 9.64
CA GLN A 37 16.42 12.26 8.29
C GLN A 37 16.24 11.02 7.40
N GLU A 38 17.17 10.07 7.43
CA GLU A 38 17.08 8.81 6.69
C GLU A 38 15.84 8.01 7.11
N GLN A 39 15.56 7.90 8.41
CA GLN A 39 14.36 7.25 8.90
C GLN A 39 13.10 7.99 8.42
N ASN A 40 13.06 9.32 8.53
CA ASN A 40 11.91 10.10 8.06
C ASN A 40 11.66 9.92 6.55
N GLU A 41 12.72 9.90 5.73
CA GLU A 41 12.61 9.63 4.30
C GLU A 41 12.06 8.24 4.03
N LYS A 42 12.53 7.22 4.75
CA LYS A 42 12.03 5.86 4.66
C LYS A 42 10.53 5.78 5.02
N TRP A 43 10.14 6.37 6.14
CA TRP A 43 8.73 6.42 6.57
C TRP A 43 7.86 7.17 5.56
N ALA A 44 8.35 8.28 5.01
CA ALA A 44 7.66 9.04 3.98
C ALA A 44 7.47 8.21 2.69
N ASN A 45 8.49 7.46 2.27
CA ASN A 45 8.42 6.58 1.10
C ASN A 45 7.44 5.42 1.31
N GLU A 46 7.46 4.77 2.48
CA GLU A 46 6.51 3.69 2.81
C GLU A 46 5.06 4.20 2.87
N LEU A 47 4.85 5.38 3.46
CA LEU A 47 3.54 6.03 3.50
C LEU A 47 3.06 6.41 2.09
N LEU A 48 3.95 6.92 1.24
CA LEU A 48 3.63 7.29 -0.13
C LEU A 48 3.29 6.06 -0.97
N ASP A 49 4.05 4.96 -0.85
CA ASP A 49 3.74 3.68 -1.51
C ASP A 49 2.37 3.15 -1.10
N GLY A 50 2.10 3.12 0.21
CA GLY A 50 0.80 2.73 0.75
C GLY A 50 -0.35 3.58 0.21
N SER A 51 -0.14 4.90 0.14
CA SER A 51 -1.11 5.87 -0.37
C SER A 51 -1.38 5.72 -1.88
N LEU A 52 -0.32 5.48 -2.67
CA LEU A 52 -0.42 5.24 -4.11
C LEU A 52 -1.21 3.95 -4.40
N ARG A 53 -0.91 2.87 -3.69
CA ARG A 53 -1.64 1.60 -3.81
C ARG A 53 -3.11 1.75 -3.46
N LEU A 54 -3.44 2.57 -2.45
CA LEU A 54 -4.82 2.88 -2.10
C LEU A 54 -5.53 3.67 -3.21
N LEU A 55 -4.84 4.63 -3.82
CA LEU A 55 -5.36 5.40 -4.96
C LEU A 55 -5.65 4.51 -6.17
N ASP A 56 -4.76 3.57 -6.49
CA ASP A 56 -4.94 2.61 -7.60
C ASP A 56 -6.17 1.72 -7.39
N VAL A 57 -6.35 1.20 -6.17
CA VAL A 57 -7.51 0.39 -5.80
C VAL A 57 -8.79 1.24 -5.87
N SER A 58 -8.75 2.48 -5.39
CA SER A 58 -9.89 3.40 -5.40
C SER A 58 -10.31 3.76 -6.82
N SER A 59 -9.34 3.99 -7.72
CA SER A 59 -9.57 4.25 -9.14
C SER A 59 -10.23 3.05 -9.81
N SER A 60 -9.68 1.86 -9.61
CA SER A 60 -10.26 0.60 -10.12
C SER A 60 -11.68 0.36 -9.60
N ALA A 61 -11.93 0.66 -8.33
CA ALA A 61 -13.26 0.53 -7.73
C ALA A 61 -14.26 1.53 -8.34
N LYS A 62 -13.83 2.78 -8.56
CA LYS A 62 -14.63 3.81 -9.23
C LYS A 62 -15.02 3.38 -10.65
N ASP A 63 -14.08 2.84 -11.42
CA ASP A 63 -14.34 2.38 -12.79
C ASP A 63 -15.34 1.22 -12.82
N ALA A 64 -15.21 0.25 -11.89
CA ALA A 64 -16.13 -0.86 -11.74
C ALA A 64 -17.57 -0.39 -11.39
N ILE A 65 -17.70 0.64 -10.56
CA ILE A 65 -18.99 1.26 -10.22
C ILE A 65 -19.56 2.00 -11.44
N LEU A 66 -18.73 2.75 -12.18
CA LEU A 66 -19.15 3.45 -13.39
C LEU A 66 -19.67 2.47 -14.46
N GLN A 67 -18.99 1.35 -14.67
CA GLN A 67 -19.46 0.27 -15.54
C GLN A 67 -20.82 -0.29 -15.09
N THR A 68 -21.03 -0.43 -13.78
CA THR A 68 -22.33 -0.88 -13.24
C THR A 68 -23.42 0.15 -13.50
N LYS A 69 -23.12 1.44 -13.36
CA LYS A 69 -24.05 2.54 -13.65
C LYS A 69 -24.50 2.52 -15.10
N GLU A 70 -23.58 2.37 -16.04
CA GLU A 70 -23.87 2.26 -17.49
C GLU A 70 -24.81 1.08 -17.76
N CYS A 71 -24.50 -0.10 -17.21
CA CYS A 71 -25.34 -1.29 -17.37
C CYS A 71 -26.77 -1.11 -16.81
N VAL A 72 -26.93 -0.35 -15.70
CA VAL A 72 -28.26 0.01 -15.17
C VAL A 72 -29.00 0.96 -16.12
N GLN A 73 -28.31 1.93 -16.73
CA GLN A 73 -28.90 2.85 -17.69
C GLN A 73 -29.35 2.14 -18.97
N ASP A 74 -28.57 1.16 -19.45
CA ASP A 74 -28.92 0.31 -20.58
C ASP A 74 -30.18 -0.51 -20.28
N LEU A 75 -30.23 -1.14 -19.11
CA LEU A 75 -31.40 -1.86 -18.62
C LEU A 75 -32.66 -0.99 -18.62
N GLN A 76 -32.57 0.19 -18.00
CA GLN A 76 -33.68 1.15 -17.95
C GLN A 76 -34.12 1.58 -19.34
N SER A 77 -33.17 1.80 -20.25
CA SER A 77 -33.45 2.19 -21.64
C SER A 77 -34.14 1.10 -22.44
N ILE A 78 -33.83 -0.18 -22.20
CA ILE A 78 -34.54 -1.32 -22.80
C ILE A 78 -35.94 -1.45 -22.22
N ILE A 79 -36.09 -1.37 -20.89
CA ILE A 79 -37.40 -1.44 -20.22
C ILE A 79 -38.34 -0.34 -20.77
N ARG A 80 -37.84 0.88 -20.93
CA ARG A 80 -38.62 2.00 -21.48
C ARG A 80 -39.06 1.78 -22.93
N ARG A 81 -38.22 1.16 -23.76
CA ARG A 81 -38.51 0.91 -25.18
C ARG A 81 -39.36 -0.33 -25.42
N THR A 82 -39.37 -1.28 -24.48
CA THR A 82 -40.07 -2.55 -24.61
C THR A 82 -41.56 -2.39 -24.25
N ARG A 83 -42.41 -2.10 -25.23
CA ARG A 83 -43.87 -2.09 -25.07
C ARG A 83 -44.45 -3.44 -25.50
N GLY A 84 -44.60 -4.36 -24.54
CA GLY A 84 -45.51 -5.51 -24.67
C GLY A 84 -45.06 -6.70 -25.55
N GLY A 85 -43.83 -7.21 -25.41
CA GLY A 85 -43.50 -8.52 -25.99
C GLY A 85 -42.02 -8.92 -26.10
N GLU A 86 -41.09 -7.97 -26.09
CA GLU A 86 -39.67 -8.26 -26.38
C GLU A 86 -38.88 -8.72 -25.14
N SER A 87 -39.23 -9.89 -24.61
CA SER A 87 -38.60 -10.49 -23.41
C SER A 87 -37.13 -10.87 -23.61
N ALA A 88 -36.71 -11.21 -24.83
CA ALA A 88 -35.37 -11.74 -25.10
C ALA A 88 -34.25 -10.70 -24.95
N ALA A 89 -34.44 -9.48 -25.46
CA ALA A 89 -33.46 -8.39 -25.35
C ALA A 89 -33.30 -7.94 -23.89
N LEU A 90 -34.42 -7.81 -23.17
CA LEU A 90 -34.43 -7.51 -21.74
C LEU A 90 -33.73 -8.61 -20.92
N THR A 91 -34.01 -9.88 -21.22
CA THR A 91 -33.39 -11.03 -20.54
C THR A 91 -31.87 -11.05 -20.76
N GLY A 92 -31.41 -10.70 -21.97
CA GLY A 92 -29.99 -10.56 -22.29
C GLY A 92 -29.30 -9.48 -21.46
N GLU A 93 -29.91 -8.31 -21.35
CA GLU A 93 -29.34 -7.19 -20.59
C GLU A 93 -29.37 -7.43 -19.08
N VAL A 94 -30.43 -8.06 -18.56
CA VAL A 94 -30.50 -8.48 -17.15
C VAL A 94 -29.38 -9.46 -16.82
N ARG A 95 -29.08 -10.38 -17.74
CA ARG A 95 -27.97 -11.32 -17.59
C ARG A 95 -26.60 -10.63 -17.59
N LYS A 96 -26.40 -9.62 -18.44
CA LYS A 96 -25.18 -8.79 -18.44
C LYS A 96 -25.01 -8.05 -17.13
N TYR A 97 -26.05 -7.38 -16.64
CA TYR A 97 -26.03 -6.70 -15.34
C TYR A 97 -25.68 -7.64 -14.18
N LEU A 98 -26.32 -8.80 -14.11
CA LEU A 98 -26.03 -9.79 -13.07
C LEU A 98 -24.58 -10.29 -13.13
N THR A 99 -24.02 -10.44 -14.33
CA THR A 99 -22.63 -10.85 -14.54
C THR A 99 -21.65 -9.73 -14.17
N SER A 100 -21.95 -8.49 -14.57
CA SER A 100 -21.21 -7.28 -14.18
C SER A 100 -21.17 -7.16 -12.66
N ARG A 101 -22.32 -7.16 -12.00
CA ARG A 101 -22.45 -7.09 -10.53
C ARG A 101 -21.65 -8.17 -9.81
N LYS A 102 -21.64 -9.41 -10.31
CA LYS A 102 -20.81 -10.50 -9.74
C LYS A 102 -19.32 -10.24 -9.91
N THR A 103 -18.92 -9.74 -11.07
CA THR A 103 -17.52 -9.43 -11.40
C THR A 103 -17.00 -8.29 -10.53
N VAL A 104 -17.77 -7.20 -10.40
CA VAL A 104 -17.46 -6.07 -9.52
C VAL A 104 -17.31 -6.52 -8.07
N LYS A 105 -18.25 -7.32 -7.54
CA LYS A 105 -18.15 -7.86 -6.17
C LYS A 105 -16.86 -8.66 -5.98
N LYS A 106 -16.48 -9.52 -6.94
CA LYS A 106 -15.25 -10.29 -6.89
C LYS A 106 -14.00 -9.40 -6.95
N ALA A 107 -14.00 -8.38 -7.81
CA ALA A 107 -12.90 -7.43 -7.95
C ALA A 107 -12.66 -6.67 -6.63
N ILE A 108 -13.73 -6.13 -6.02
CA ILE A 108 -13.66 -5.44 -4.73
C ILE A 108 -13.16 -6.39 -3.64
N GLN A 109 -13.71 -7.61 -3.53
CA GLN A 109 -13.27 -8.58 -2.53
C GLN A 109 -11.79 -8.98 -2.71
N LYS A 110 -11.33 -9.14 -3.96
CA LYS A 110 -9.91 -9.41 -4.27
C LYS A 110 -9.03 -8.24 -3.88
N ALA A 111 -9.44 -7.01 -4.20
CA ALA A 111 -8.69 -5.81 -3.84
C ALA A 111 -8.58 -5.63 -2.32
N MET A 112 -9.68 -5.82 -1.58
CA MET A 112 -9.66 -5.76 -0.11
C MET A 112 -8.75 -6.83 0.51
N LYS A 113 -8.70 -8.04 -0.07
CA LYS A 113 -7.79 -9.11 0.38
C LYS A 113 -6.32 -8.73 0.13
N ASN A 114 -6.01 -8.16 -1.03
CA ASN A 114 -4.65 -7.74 -1.39
C ASN A 114 -4.17 -6.54 -0.54
N LEU A 115 -5.09 -5.64 -0.17
CA LEU A 115 -4.79 -4.50 0.68
C LEU A 115 -4.43 -4.93 2.12
N LYS A 116 -5.06 -5.99 2.64
CA LYS A 116 -4.82 -6.52 3.99
C LYS A 116 -3.43 -7.15 4.19
N GLY A 117 -2.73 -7.49 3.09
CA GLY A 117 -1.34 -7.96 3.13
C GLY A 117 -0.31 -6.81 3.15
N SER A 118 -0.76 -5.56 3.04
CA SER A 118 0.08 -4.40 3.31
C SER A 118 0.20 -4.29 4.82
N ASN A 119 1.39 -4.60 5.36
CA ASN A 119 1.78 -4.11 6.68
C ASN A 119 1.86 -2.59 6.58
N PHE A 120 0.71 -1.91 6.54
CA PHE A 120 0.66 -0.63 7.20
C PHE A 120 1.14 -0.95 8.61
N PRO A 121 2.20 -0.29 9.13
CA PRO A 121 2.32 -0.22 10.56
C PRO A 121 0.92 0.18 11.02
N SER A 122 0.28 -0.72 11.79
CA SER A 122 -0.85 -0.35 12.63
C SER A 122 -0.55 1.07 13.07
N LEU A 123 -1.45 2.01 12.77
CA LEU A 123 -1.35 3.37 13.29
C LEU A 123 -1.36 3.23 14.81
N ASN A 124 -0.20 2.88 15.35
CA ASN A 124 0.06 2.76 16.75
C ASN A 124 -0.11 4.20 17.20
N LYS A 125 -0.92 4.32 18.24
CA LYS A 125 -1.41 5.56 18.81
C LYS A 125 -0.26 6.29 19.51
N ASP A 126 0.80 6.56 18.78
CA ASP A 126 1.92 7.35 19.27
C ASP A 126 1.48 8.79 19.03
N HIS A 127 1.32 9.51 20.15
CA HIS A 127 0.84 10.89 20.24
C HIS A 127 1.53 11.83 19.23
N GLU A 128 2.78 11.52 18.89
CA GLU A 128 3.63 12.27 17.98
C GLU A 128 3.19 12.22 16.51
N SER A 129 2.66 11.10 16.01
CA SER A 129 2.23 10.97 14.60
C SER A 129 0.93 11.74 14.32
N ILE A 130 0.06 11.85 15.32
CA ILE A 130 -1.18 12.65 15.27
C ILE A 130 -0.86 14.15 15.25
N ASP A 131 0.21 14.57 15.92
CA ASP A 131 0.59 15.98 16.01
C ASP A 131 1.17 16.52 14.69
N ILE A 132 1.89 15.68 13.94
CA ILE A 132 2.43 16.05 12.62
C ILE A 132 1.31 16.27 11.60
N VAL A 133 0.28 15.42 11.58
CA VAL A 133 -0.88 15.56 10.68
C VAL A 133 -1.68 16.83 10.99
N LYS A 134 -1.88 17.14 12.28
CA LYS A 134 -2.60 18.35 12.73
C LYS A 134 -1.84 19.65 12.44
N GLN A 135 -0.53 19.61 12.27
CA GLN A 135 0.28 20.78 11.91
C GLN A 135 0.12 21.12 10.43
N VAL A 136 0.01 20.10 9.57
CA VAL A 136 -0.22 20.26 8.12
C VAL A 136 -1.63 20.79 7.83
N GLU A 137 -2.65 20.37 8.57
CA GLU A 137 -4.03 20.87 8.40
C GLU A 137 -4.25 22.31 8.89
N ARG A 138 -3.30 22.89 9.64
CA ARG A 138 -3.35 24.28 10.13
C ARG A 138 -2.55 25.27 9.30
N SER A 139 -1.81 24.82 8.28
CA SER A 139 -1.06 25.67 7.35
C SER A 139 -1.87 25.94 6.09
#